data_AF-X1R6D3-F1
#
_entry.id   AF-X1R6D3-F1
#
_cell.length_a   1.000
_cell.length_b   1.000
_cell.length_c   1.000
_cell.angle_alpha   90.00
_cell.angle_beta   90.00
_cell.angle_gamma   90.00
#
_symmetry.space_group_name_H-M   'P 1'
#
loop_
_entity.id
_entity.type
_entity.pdbx_description
1 polymer ?
#
loop_
_entity_poly.entity_id
_entity_poly.type
_entity_poly.pdbx_seq_one_letter_code
_entity_poly.pdbx_strand_id
1 'polypeptide(L)'
;IEEQLKKVEIIRSFKGKQIIGKHFISPLSKRKMLILPGWFVSPDNATGVVYSVPAHAPFDWLALRDLQKNPELLKEFNIDPDEVKKIQPISLIKVEGFGEYPAIELVDQMEVKDQHDPKAEEATKTLYKKEFHGGLLKEICGIYSGKQVNKLKDILIRDFKEQGIA
;
A
#
# COMPACT_ATOMS: atom_id res chain seq x y z
N ILE A 1 -22.84 -7.43 1.05
CA ILE A 1 -22.51 -8.80 1.57
C ILE A 1 -23.39 -9.88 0.91
N GLU A 2 -24.31 -9.56 -0.01
CA GLU A 2 -25.19 -10.54 -0.69
C GLU A 2 -24.62 -11.19 -1.96
N GLU A 3 -23.43 -10.80 -2.43
CA GLU A 3 -22.92 -11.18 -3.76
C GLU A 3 -21.96 -12.40 -3.76
N GLN A 4 -21.87 -13.19 -2.68
CA GLN A 4 -21.08 -14.43 -2.67
C GLN A 4 -21.91 -15.63 -2.24
N LEU A 5 -22.07 -16.61 -3.13
CA LEU A 5 -22.78 -17.90 -2.98
C LEU A 5 -22.22 -18.85 -1.88
N LYS A 6 -21.45 -18.34 -0.91
CA LYS A 6 -20.96 -19.10 0.25
C LYS A 6 -21.72 -18.60 1.48
N LYS A 7 -22.35 -19.51 2.23
CA LYS A 7 -22.87 -19.17 3.57
C LYS A 7 -21.69 -18.65 4.42
N VAL A 8 -21.67 -17.35 4.69
CA VAL A 8 -20.65 -16.73 5.52
C VAL A 8 -21.14 -16.76 6.96
N GLU A 9 -20.37 -17.41 7.85
CA GLU A 9 -20.61 -17.35 9.28
C GLU A 9 -19.78 -16.21 9.89
N ILE A 10 -20.46 -15.25 10.51
CA ILE A 10 -19.79 -14.15 11.21
C ILE A 10 -19.37 -14.65 12.59
N ILE A 11 -18.10 -15.04 12.73
CA ILE A 11 -17.54 -15.52 14.01
C ILE A 11 -17.38 -14.37 15.01
N ARG A 12 -17.02 -13.17 14.51
CA ARG A 12 -16.80 -11.97 15.34
C ARG A 12 -16.86 -10.69 14.51
N SER A 13 -17.38 -9.62 15.10
CA SER A 13 -17.23 -8.25 14.61
C SER A 13 -16.37 -7.44 15.58
N PHE A 14 -15.50 -6.57 15.05
CA PHE A 14 -14.63 -5.72 15.85
C PHE A 14 -14.23 -4.44 15.11
N LYS A 15 -13.83 -3.40 15.86
CA LYS A 15 -13.29 -2.16 15.31
C LYS A 15 -11.83 -2.34 14.87
N GLY A 16 -11.43 -1.74 13.75
CA GLY A 16 -10.05 -1.79 13.24
C GLY A 16 -8.97 -1.40 14.28
N LYS A 17 -9.30 -0.53 15.24
CA LYS A 17 -8.42 -0.20 16.39
C LYS A 17 -7.91 -1.42 17.17
N GLN A 18 -8.61 -2.56 17.13
CA GLN A 18 -8.14 -3.79 17.82
C GLN A 18 -6.97 -4.50 17.11
N ILE A 19 -6.67 -4.16 15.85
CA ILE A 19 -5.57 -4.74 15.08
C ILE A 19 -4.47 -3.74 14.73
N ILE A 20 -4.75 -2.44 14.76
CA ILE A 20 -3.73 -1.40 14.60
C ILE A 20 -2.66 -1.57 15.69
N GLY A 21 -1.40 -1.41 15.33
CA GLY A 21 -0.22 -1.61 16.20
C GLY A 21 0.22 -3.08 16.34
N LYS A 22 -0.55 -4.04 15.82
CA LYS A 22 -0.11 -5.43 15.73
C LYS A 22 0.80 -5.63 14.54
N HIS A 23 1.50 -6.76 14.57
CA HIS A 23 2.36 -7.20 13.49
C HIS A 23 1.78 -8.42 12.79
N PHE A 24 2.04 -8.52 11.49
CA PHE A 24 1.76 -9.70 10.68
C PHE A 24 3.00 -10.11 9.89
N ILE A 25 3.02 -11.35 9.40
CA ILE A 25 4.08 -11.83 8.51
C ILE A 25 3.52 -11.80 7.09
N SER A 26 4.16 -11.05 6.21
CA SER A 26 3.77 -11.01 4.80
C SER A 26 3.95 -12.40 4.17
N PRO A 27 2.92 -12.97 3.52
CA PRO A 27 3.03 -14.28 2.88
C PRO A 27 4.04 -14.25 1.72
N LEU A 28 4.19 -13.08 1.08
CA LEU A 28 5.08 -12.82 -0.05
C LEU A 28 6.54 -12.65 0.36
N SER A 29 6.82 -11.74 1.30
CA SER A 29 8.21 -11.37 1.63
C SER A 29 8.76 -12.05 2.89
N LYS A 30 7.91 -12.77 3.64
CA LYS A 30 8.20 -13.31 4.98
C LYS A 30 8.67 -12.25 5.99
N ARG A 31 8.54 -10.95 5.65
CA ARG A 31 8.87 -9.84 6.54
C ARG A 31 7.78 -9.66 7.58
N LYS A 32 8.21 -9.33 8.80
CA LYS A 32 7.32 -8.82 9.83
C LYS A 32 6.94 -7.39 9.48
N MET A 33 5.65 -7.12 9.33
CA MET A 33 5.09 -5.83 8.96
C MET A 33 4.14 -5.33 10.05
N LEU A 34 4.11 -4.01 10.23
CA LEU A 34 3.26 -3.33 11.22
C LEU A 34 1.94 -2.91 10.59
N ILE A 35 0.83 -3.08 11.34
CA ILE A 35 -0.49 -2.60 10.92
C ILE A 35 -0.64 -1.15 11.39
N LEU A 36 -0.73 -0.24 10.43
CA LEU A 36 -0.86 1.21 10.65
C LEU A 36 -2.30 1.68 10.39
N PRO A 37 -2.75 2.78 11.02
CA PRO A 37 -4.01 3.42 10.66
C PRO A 37 -3.90 4.11 9.29
N GLY A 38 -4.93 3.99 8.46
CA GLY A 38 -5.05 4.72 7.19
C GLY A 38 -6.47 5.23 7.04
N TRP A 39 -6.71 6.51 7.32
CA TRP A 39 -8.06 7.10 7.35
C TRP A 39 -8.69 7.23 5.96
N PHE A 40 -7.88 7.20 4.90
CA PHE A 40 -8.35 7.20 3.51
C PHE A 40 -9.00 5.86 3.10
N VAL A 41 -8.84 4.79 3.88
CA VAL A 41 -9.39 3.46 3.57
C VAL A 41 -10.81 3.35 4.10
N SER A 42 -11.77 3.15 3.20
CA SER A 42 -13.15 2.82 3.58
C SER A 42 -13.27 1.33 3.91
N PRO A 43 -13.78 0.95 5.10
CA PRO A 43 -14.11 -0.44 5.43
C PRO A 43 -15.16 -1.07 4.50
N ASP A 44 -16.01 -0.24 3.89
CA ASP A 44 -17.07 -0.70 2.98
C ASP A 44 -16.52 -1.05 1.58
N ASN A 45 -15.28 -0.65 1.28
CA ASN A 45 -14.62 -0.95 0.02
C ASN A 45 -13.76 -2.22 0.15
N ALA A 46 -14.09 -3.23 -0.67
CA ALA A 46 -13.41 -4.51 -0.74
C ALA A 46 -13.28 -5.20 0.63
N THR A 47 -12.07 -5.27 1.19
CA THR A 47 -11.77 -5.94 2.47
C THR A 47 -11.58 -4.96 3.63
N GLY A 48 -11.58 -3.65 3.38
CA GLY A 48 -11.26 -2.64 4.39
C GLY A 48 -9.81 -2.65 4.89
N VAL A 49 -8.91 -3.39 4.22
CA VAL A 49 -7.48 -3.46 4.54
C VAL A 49 -6.68 -3.41 3.23
N VAL A 50 -5.65 -2.57 3.20
CA VAL A 50 -4.79 -2.37 2.02
C VAL A 50 -3.31 -2.58 2.38
N TYR A 51 -2.52 -3.03 1.40
CA TYR A 51 -1.07 -3.02 1.53
C TYR A 51 -0.55 -1.60 1.30
N SER A 52 0.36 -1.15 2.17
CA SER A 52 1.03 0.15 2.02
C SER A 52 2.25 0.01 1.09
N VAL A 53 2.22 0.71 -0.04
CA VAL A 53 3.28 0.80 -1.06
C VAL A 53 3.69 2.27 -1.29
N PRO A 54 4.30 2.94 -0.29
CA PRO A 54 4.53 4.39 -0.32
C PRO A 54 5.48 4.88 -1.43
N ALA A 55 6.20 4.00 -2.12
CA ALA A 55 7.00 4.39 -3.28
C ALA A 55 6.15 4.65 -4.54
N HIS A 56 4.98 4.00 -4.64
CA HIS A 56 4.14 3.91 -5.86
C HIS A 56 2.69 4.35 -5.65
N ALA A 57 2.27 4.51 -4.38
CA ALA A 57 0.96 5.05 -4.04
C ALA A 57 1.11 6.36 -3.24
N PRO A 58 0.67 7.51 -3.81
CA PRO A 58 0.67 8.80 -3.13
C PRO A 58 -0.11 8.79 -1.81
N PHE A 59 -1.29 8.17 -1.76
CA PHE A 59 -2.04 8.02 -0.50
C PHE A 59 -1.25 7.30 0.59
N ASP A 60 -0.55 6.23 0.23
CA ASP A 60 0.24 5.45 1.20
C ASP A 60 1.44 6.25 1.70
N TRP A 61 2.09 7.01 0.82
CA TRP A 61 3.15 7.94 1.22
C TRP A 61 2.63 9.01 2.16
N LEU A 62 1.52 9.66 1.82
CA LEU A 62 0.91 10.72 2.63
C LEU A 62 0.51 10.19 4.01
N ALA A 63 -0.17 9.04 4.06
CA ALA A 63 -0.55 8.42 5.33
C ALA A 63 0.66 8.05 6.18
N LEU A 64 1.71 7.47 5.59
CA LEU A 64 2.95 7.18 6.30
C LEU A 64 3.64 8.46 6.80
N ARG A 65 3.74 9.49 5.96
CA ARG A 65 4.35 10.79 6.28
C ARG A 65 3.60 11.48 7.42
N ASP A 66 2.26 11.48 7.38
CA ASP A 66 1.42 12.07 8.41
C ASP A 66 1.61 11.34 9.75
N LEU A 67 1.75 10.01 9.73
CA LEU A 67 2.05 9.23 10.93
C LEU A 67 3.45 9.51 11.48
N GLN A 68 4.46 9.61 10.61
CA GLN A 68 5.83 9.93 11.01
C GLN A 68 5.94 11.34 11.64
N LYS A 69 5.10 12.29 11.20
CA LYS A 69 5.03 13.65 11.75
C LYS A 69 4.25 13.75 13.06
N ASN A 70 3.34 12.80 13.34
CA ASN A 70 2.43 12.83 14.48
C ASN A 70 2.69 11.69 15.48
N PRO A 71 3.77 11.75 16.28
CA PRO A 71 4.11 10.69 17.24
C PRO A 71 3.06 10.52 18.35
N GLU A 72 2.32 11.58 18.71
CA GLU A 72 1.25 11.50 19.72
C GLU A 72 0.11 10.57 19.25
N LEU A 73 -0.24 10.64 17.96
CA LEU A 73 -1.26 9.77 17.36
C LEU A 73 -0.85 8.29 17.41
N LEU A 74 0.45 8.00 17.23
CA LEU A 74 0.97 6.64 17.31
C LEU A 74 0.87 6.05 18.72
N LYS A 75 1.04 6.88 19.76
CA LYS A 75 0.90 6.44 21.15
C LYS A 75 -0.53 5.98 21.47
N GLU A 76 -1.56 6.59 20.87
CA GLU A 76 -2.97 6.16 21.05
C GLU A 76 -3.27 4.74 20.55
N PHE A 77 -2.39 4.23 19.69
CA PHE A 77 -2.44 2.89 19.12
C PHE A 77 -1.33 1.98 19.63
N ASN A 78 -0.59 2.39 20.66
CA ASN A 78 0.55 1.65 21.22
C ASN A 78 1.63 1.33 20.16
N ILE A 79 1.82 2.23 19.18
CA ILE A 79 2.86 2.11 18.16
C ILE A 79 4.09 2.92 18.58
N ASP A 80 5.27 2.33 18.44
CA ASP A 80 6.54 3.03 18.63
C ASP A 80 6.81 3.98 17.44
N PRO A 81 6.91 5.31 17.67
CA PRO A 81 7.26 6.26 16.62
C PRO A 81 8.57 5.96 15.91
N ASP A 82 9.54 5.35 16.60
CA ASP A 82 10.82 5.02 15.99
C ASP A 82 10.73 3.81 15.05
N GLU A 83 9.77 2.89 15.26
CA GLU A 83 9.47 1.84 14.28
C GLU A 83 8.88 2.44 13.00
N VAL A 84 7.97 3.42 13.12
CA VAL A 84 7.33 4.05 11.95
C VAL A 84 8.31 4.91 11.15
N LYS A 85 9.22 5.62 11.81
CA LYS A 85 10.29 6.39 11.14
C LYS A 85 11.27 5.50 10.35
N LYS A 86 11.47 4.26 10.79
CA LYS A 86 12.33 3.28 10.08
C LYS A 86 11.67 2.72 8.81
N ILE A 87 10.36 2.92 8.61
CA ILE A 87 9.68 2.48 7.40
C ILE A 87 10.11 3.39 6.24
N GLN A 88 10.85 2.81 5.32
CA GLN A 88 11.35 3.47 4.11
C GLN A 88 10.62 2.93 2.88
N PRO A 89 10.27 3.80 1.92
CA PRO A 89 9.69 3.37 0.66
C PRO A 89 10.61 2.41 -0.11
N ILE A 90 10.00 1.39 -0.74
CA ILE A 90 10.74 0.40 -1.54
C ILE A 90 10.34 0.57 -3.00
N SER A 91 11.29 0.99 -3.82
CA SER A 91 11.04 1.22 -5.24
C SER A 91 11.07 -0.08 -6.04
N LEU A 92 9.89 -0.58 -6.39
CA LEU A 92 9.65 -1.80 -7.19
C LEU A 92 9.48 -1.56 -8.71
N ILE A 93 9.04 -0.37 -9.11
CA ILE A 93 8.59 -0.05 -10.47
C ILE A 93 9.40 1.15 -10.93
N LYS A 94 10.03 1.02 -12.10
CA LYS A 94 10.63 2.13 -12.81
C LYS A 94 9.57 2.73 -13.74
N VAL A 95 9.31 4.02 -13.58
CA VAL A 95 8.36 4.77 -14.41
C VAL A 95 9.13 5.83 -15.18
N GLU A 96 8.91 5.89 -16.48
CA GLU A 96 9.54 6.92 -17.31
C GLU A 96 9.04 8.31 -16.91
N GLY A 97 9.98 9.25 -16.77
CA GLY A 97 9.70 10.62 -16.31
C GLY A 97 9.65 10.80 -14.79
N PHE A 98 9.89 9.74 -14.00
CA PHE A 98 10.10 9.81 -12.56
C PHE A 98 11.47 9.24 -12.18
N GLY A 99 11.97 9.65 -11.03
CA GLY A 99 13.18 9.14 -10.41
C GLY A 99 12.95 7.83 -9.66
N GLU A 100 13.48 7.77 -8.44
CA GLU A 100 13.48 6.55 -7.63
C GLU A 100 12.14 6.32 -6.92
N TYR A 101 11.41 7.38 -6.56
CA TYR A 101 10.20 7.28 -5.76
C TYR A 101 9.07 8.09 -6.39
N PRO A 102 8.38 7.54 -7.41
CA PRO A 102 7.42 8.30 -8.20
C PRO A 102 6.26 8.87 -7.36
N ALA A 103 5.81 8.17 -6.30
CA ALA A 103 4.76 8.68 -5.43
C ALA A 103 5.19 9.90 -4.61
N ILE A 104 6.43 9.90 -4.10
CA ILE A 104 6.98 11.00 -3.32
C ILE A 104 7.16 12.21 -4.23
N GLU A 105 7.80 11.99 -5.39
CA GLU A 105 8.06 13.04 -6.37
C GLU A 105 6.76 13.66 -6.88
N LEU A 106 5.73 12.87 -7.16
CA LEU A 106 4.44 13.39 -7.63
C LEU A 106 3.71 14.18 -6.53
N VAL A 107 3.75 13.71 -5.28
CA VAL A 107 3.17 14.42 -4.13
C VAL A 107 3.84 15.78 -3.94
N ASP A 108 5.16 15.83 -4.06
CA ASP A 108 5.92 17.07 -3.93
C ASP A 108 5.67 18.00 -5.13
N GLN A 109 5.62 17.49 -6.36
CA GLN A 109 5.31 18.25 -7.57
C GLN A 109 3.89 18.86 -7.57
N MET A 110 2.91 18.13 -7.04
CA MET A 110 1.51 18.59 -6.95
C MET A 110 1.23 19.40 -5.67
N GLU A 111 2.24 19.56 -4.81
CA GLU A 111 2.18 20.23 -3.51
C GLU A 111 1.05 19.68 -2.62
N VAL A 112 0.91 18.34 -2.59
CA VAL A 112 -0.16 17.67 -1.82
C VAL A 112 0.18 17.68 -0.33
N LYS A 113 -0.71 18.26 0.47
CA LYS A 113 -0.42 18.58 1.88
C LYS A 113 -0.50 17.40 2.82
N ASP A 114 -1.51 16.55 2.68
CA ASP A 114 -1.78 15.42 3.56
C ASP A 114 -2.78 14.46 2.90
N GLN A 115 -3.10 13.35 3.58
CA GLN A 115 -4.00 12.32 3.04
C GLN A 115 -5.46 12.77 2.84
N HIS A 116 -5.87 13.94 3.35
CA HIS A 116 -7.21 14.52 3.17
C HIS A 116 -7.28 15.54 2.02
N ASP A 117 -6.14 15.88 1.43
CA ASP A 117 -6.08 16.79 0.29
C ASP A 117 -6.75 16.12 -0.93
N PRO A 118 -7.76 16.75 -1.57
CA PRO A 118 -8.42 16.17 -2.74
C PRO A 118 -7.45 15.88 -3.90
N LYS A 119 -6.32 16.58 -3.97
CA LYS A 119 -5.26 16.30 -4.96
C LYS A 119 -4.61 14.93 -4.78
N ALA A 120 -4.68 14.33 -3.59
CA ALA A 120 -4.12 13.00 -3.33
C ALA A 120 -4.78 11.92 -4.20
N GLU A 121 -6.08 12.06 -4.47
CA GLU A 121 -6.82 11.14 -5.33
C GLU A 121 -6.37 11.26 -6.80
N GLU A 122 -6.22 12.49 -7.29
CA GLU A 122 -5.73 12.77 -8.64
C GLU A 122 -4.29 12.27 -8.82
N ALA A 123 -3.42 12.54 -7.86
CA ALA A 123 -2.03 12.06 -7.86
C ALA A 123 -2.00 10.53 -7.94
N THR A 124 -2.79 9.86 -7.10
CA THR A 124 -2.84 8.39 -7.07
C THR A 124 -3.34 7.80 -8.38
N LYS A 125 -4.43 8.35 -8.93
CA LYS A 125 -4.97 7.89 -10.22
C LYS A 125 -3.98 8.11 -11.37
N THR A 126 -3.28 9.25 -11.36
CA THR A 126 -2.30 9.60 -12.39
C THR A 126 -1.10 8.67 -12.35
N LEU A 127 -0.53 8.44 -11.17
CA LEU A 127 0.62 7.55 -11.02
C LEU A 127 0.26 6.10 -11.37
N TYR A 128 -0.87 5.61 -10.86
CA TYR A 128 -1.35 4.26 -11.16
C TYR A 128 -1.50 4.01 -12.67
N LYS A 129 -2.06 4.97 -13.41
CA LYS A 129 -2.16 4.86 -14.87
C LYS A 129 -0.78 4.82 -15.54
N LYS A 130 0.14 5.71 -15.15
CA LYS A 130 1.50 5.73 -15.71
C LYS A 130 2.26 4.43 -15.43
N GLU A 131 2.19 3.91 -14.21
CA GLU A 131 2.77 2.63 -13.83
C GLU A 131 2.16 1.46 -14.58
N PHE A 132 0.85 1.45 -14.74
CA PHE A 132 0.18 0.38 -15.46
C PHE A 132 0.59 0.35 -16.94
N HIS A 133 0.65 1.50 -17.60
CA HIS A 133 0.94 1.58 -19.03
C HIS A 133 2.44 1.48 -19.37
N GLY A 134 3.30 2.10 -18.57
CA GLY A 134 4.73 2.24 -18.87
C GLY A 134 5.68 1.74 -17.78
N GLY A 135 5.17 1.23 -16.67
CA GLY A 135 5.98 0.74 -15.56
C GLY A 135 6.72 -0.54 -15.89
N LEU A 136 8.01 -0.57 -15.58
CA LEU A 136 8.88 -1.74 -15.66
C LEU A 136 9.29 -2.18 -14.26
N LEU A 137 9.17 -3.47 -13.95
CA LEU A 137 9.62 -3.98 -12.66
C LEU A 137 11.15 -3.92 -12.55
N LYS A 138 11.63 -3.50 -11.38
CA LYS A 138 13.06 -3.42 -11.04
C LYS A 138 13.63 -4.80 -10.69
N GLU A 139 14.96 -4.88 -10.62
CA GLU A 139 15.72 -6.11 -10.34
C GLU A 139 15.33 -6.80 -9.02
N ILE A 140 14.89 -6.02 -8.03
CA ILE A 140 14.43 -6.54 -6.75
C ILE A 140 13.19 -7.46 -6.88
N CYS A 141 12.49 -7.44 -8.01
CA CYS A 141 11.37 -8.32 -8.32
C CYS A 141 11.80 -9.69 -8.89
N GLY A 142 13.11 -9.99 -8.93
CA GLY A 142 13.63 -11.31 -9.29
C GLY A 142 13.18 -11.77 -10.68
N ILE A 143 12.47 -12.91 -10.75
CA ILE A 143 11.98 -13.51 -12.01
C ILE A 143 11.05 -12.59 -12.82
N TYR A 144 10.49 -11.56 -12.17
CA TYR A 144 9.60 -10.60 -12.80
C TYR A 144 10.31 -9.33 -13.25
N SER A 145 11.61 -9.18 -12.97
CA SER A 145 12.43 -8.05 -13.38
C SER A 145 12.37 -7.78 -14.89
N GLY A 146 12.34 -6.50 -15.26
CA GLY A 146 12.36 -6.04 -16.66
C GLY A 146 11.04 -6.23 -17.42
N LYS A 147 10.02 -6.83 -16.81
CA LYS A 147 8.71 -7.02 -17.43
C LYS A 147 7.80 -5.83 -17.16
N GLN A 148 6.89 -5.57 -18.10
CA GLN A 148 5.87 -4.51 -17.99
C GLN A 148 4.77 -4.89 -17.01
N VAL A 149 4.33 -3.92 -16.20
CA VAL A 149 3.27 -4.12 -15.18
C VAL A 149 1.96 -4.62 -15.80
N ASN A 150 1.51 -4.04 -16.91
CA ASN A 150 0.27 -4.46 -17.59
C ASN A 150 0.28 -5.91 -18.09
N LYS A 151 1.44 -6.45 -18.49
CA LYS A 151 1.58 -7.82 -19.01
C LYS A 151 1.79 -8.85 -17.91
N LEU A 152 2.10 -8.40 -16.70
CA LEU A 152 2.45 -9.26 -15.59
C LEU A 152 1.32 -9.56 -14.64
N LYS A 153 0.26 -8.74 -14.63
CA LYS A 153 -0.83 -8.87 -13.65
C LYS A 153 -1.42 -10.28 -13.64
N ASP A 154 -1.73 -10.82 -14.80
CA ASP A 154 -2.35 -12.16 -14.91
C ASP A 154 -1.37 -13.28 -14.55
N ILE A 155 -0.08 -13.11 -14.89
CA ILE A 155 0.99 -14.05 -14.55
C ILE A 155 1.17 -14.08 -13.03
N LEU A 156 1.27 -12.92 -12.38
CA LEU A 156 1.41 -12.81 -10.92
C LEU A 156 0.21 -13.44 -10.18
N ILE A 157 -1.01 -13.18 -10.65
CA ILE A 157 -2.21 -13.78 -10.05
C ILE A 157 -2.16 -15.30 -10.15
N ARG A 158 -1.78 -15.85 -11.32
CA ARG A 158 -1.65 -17.30 -11.49
C ARG A 158 -0.57 -17.88 -10.59
N ASP A 159 0.63 -17.32 -10.63
CA ASP A 159 1.78 -17.83 -9.89
C ASP A 159 1.55 -17.76 -8.37
N PHE A 160 0.89 -16.70 -7.87
CA PHE A 160 0.55 -16.59 -6.45
C PHE A 160 -0.54 -17.55 -6.01
N LYS A 161 -1.50 -17.89 -6.89
CA LYS A 161 -2.49 -18.95 -6.63
C LYS A 161 -1.83 -20.33 -6.56
N GLU A 162 -0.92 -20.63 -7.49
CA GLU A 162 -0.17 -21.90 -7.50
C GLU A 162 0.71 -22.05 -6.24
N GLN A 163 1.20 -20.94 -5.70
CA GLN A 163 1.99 -20.92 -4.46
C GLN A 163 1.13 -20.87 -3.17
N GLY A 164 -0.20 -20.81 -3.29
CA GLY A 164 -1.12 -20.73 -2.15
C GLY A 164 -1.05 -19.40 -1.38
N ILE A 165 -0.61 -18.32 -2.04
CA ILE A 165 -0.49 -16.98 -1.45
C ILE A 165 -1.78 -16.17 -1.65
N ALA A 166 -2.52 -16.42 -2.75
CA ALA A 166 -3.74 -15.72 -3.15
C ALA A 166 -4.87 -16.68 -3.53
#